data_AF-A0A4R8IQ12-F1
#
_entry.id   AF-A0A4R8IQ12-F1
#
_cell.length_a   1.000
_cell.length_b   1.000
_cell.length_c   1.000
_cell.angle_alpha   90.00
_cell.angle_beta   90.00
_cell.angle_gamma   90.00
#
_symmetry.space_group_name_H-M   'P 1'
#
loop_
_entity.id
_entity.type
_entity.pdbx_description
1 polymer ?
#
loop_
_entity_poly.entity_id
_entity_poly.type
_entity_poly.pdbx_seq_one_letter_code
_entity_poly.pdbx_strand_id
1 'polypeptide(L)'
;MQSTAWYTSLVLILLLSAIFIFVLRRSRDSGDAAEVARRAYAPRSKLFALALAAGVIITVVTLLPWPHQLQAGAGIDRVVEATARQWSWSLSEDRAQVGERIEFKVSSEDVNHGFALYDPDMQLVTQIQAMPGYINRLQHTFEKPGEYRILCLEYCGLAHHAMTASFTVSPN
;
A
#
# COMPACT_ATOMS: atom_id res chain seq x y z
N MET A 1 -9.97 14.88 -2.08
CA MET A 1 -9.92 13.57 -2.75
C MET A 1 -11.25 13.19 -3.41
N GLN A 2 -12.39 13.34 -2.75
CA GLN A 2 -13.70 12.95 -3.30
C GLN A 2 -14.12 13.74 -4.55
N SER A 3 -13.91 15.06 -4.58
CA SER A 3 -14.21 15.90 -5.75
C SER A 3 -13.35 15.55 -6.96
N THR A 4 -12.05 15.31 -6.75
CA THR A 4 -11.12 14.86 -7.79
C THR A 4 -11.56 13.50 -8.36
N ALA A 5 -11.86 12.53 -7.51
CA ALA A 5 -12.34 11.21 -7.93
C ALA A 5 -13.66 11.28 -8.70
N TRP A 6 -14.56 12.18 -8.31
CA TRP A 6 -15.80 12.44 -9.03
C TRP A 6 -15.55 12.96 -10.45
N TYR A 7 -14.74 14.02 -10.60
CA TYR A 7 -14.46 14.60 -11.91
C TYR A 7 -13.71 13.64 -12.83
N THR A 8 -12.72 12.90 -12.31
CA THR A 8 -11.98 11.91 -13.12
C THR A 8 -12.91 10.80 -13.60
N SER A 9 -13.78 10.29 -12.72
CA SER A 9 -14.77 9.26 -13.10
C SER A 9 -15.71 9.76 -14.18
N LEU A 10 -16.21 10.99 -14.06
CA LEU A 10 -17.15 11.57 -15.01
C LEU A 10 -16.51 11.77 -16.39
N VAL A 11 -15.26 12.25 -16.43
CA VAL A 11 -14.48 12.37 -17.69
C VAL A 11 -14.27 11.00 -18.32
N LEU A 12 -13.88 9.98 -17.55
CA LEU A 12 -13.67 8.62 -18.07
C LEU A 12 -14.95 8.01 -18.61
N ILE A 13 -16.09 8.20 -17.92
CA ILE A 13 -17.40 7.71 -18.36
C ILE A 13 -17.82 8.38 -19.68
N LEU A 14 -17.65 9.70 -19.79
CA LEU A 14 -17.96 10.43 -21.02
C LEU A 14 -17.08 9.99 -22.18
N LEU A 15 -15.78 9.80 -21.95
CA LEU A 15 -14.84 9.36 -22.96
C LEU A 15 -15.17 7.93 -23.43
N LEU A 16 -15.44 7.02 -22.49
CA LEU A 16 -15.85 5.65 -22.80
C LEU A 16 -17.18 5.63 -23.58
N SER A 17 -18.15 6.44 -23.16
CA SER A 17 -19.44 6.58 -23.83
C SER A 17 -19.28 7.14 -25.24
N ALA A 18 -18.41 8.13 -25.45
CA ALA A 18 -18.09 8.67 -26.77
C ALA A 18 -17.46 7.60 -27.68
N ILE A 19 -16.56 6.76 -27.15
CA ILE A 19 -15.98 5.62 -27.87
C ILE A 19 -17.09 4.62 -28.27
N PHE A 20 -17.97 4.23 -27.35
CA PHE A 20 -19.07 3.31 -27.67
C PHE A 20 -20.04 3.89 -28.69
N ILE A 21 -20.40 5.18 -28.57
CA ILE A 21 -21.24 5.87 -29.56
C ILE A 21 -20.56 5.89 -30.93
N PHE A 22 -19.25 6.18 -30.97
CA PHE A 22 -18.46 6.14 -32.20
C PHE A 22 -18.46 4.73 -32.83
N VAL A 23 -18.21 3.69 -32.03
CA VAL A 23 -18.23 2.30 -32.48
C VAL A 23 -19.61 1.90 -33.01
N LEU A 24 -20.70 2.21 -32.28
CA LEU A 24 -22.08 1.93 -32.69
C LEU A 24 -22.47 2.67 -33.98
N ARG A 25 -21.98 3.91 -34.16
CA ARG A 25 -22.19 4.66 -35.41
C ARG A 25 -21.44 4.02 -36.57
N ARG A 26 -20.21 3.54 -36.35
CA ARG A 26 -19.37 2.94 -37.39
C ARG A 26 -19.72 1.48 -37.69
N SER A 27 -20.36 0.75 -36.77
CA SER A 27 -20.77 -0.64 -36.99
C SER A 27 -21.92 -0.80 -37.99
N ARG A 28 -22.56 0.31 -38.38
CA ARG A 28 -23.59 0.34 -39.43
C ARG A 28 -23.02 0.37 -40.85
N ASP A 29 -21.73 0.69 -41.01
CA ASP A 29 -21.04 0.55 -42.29
C ASP A 29 -20.77 -0.92 -42.59
N SER A 30 -21.32 -1.41 -43.69
CA SER A 30 -21.09 -2.78 -44.19
C SER A 30 -19.77 -2.86 -44.95
N GLY A 31 -18.65 -2.66 -44.24
CA GLY A 31 -17.32 -2.91 -44.79
C GLY A 31 -17.00 -4.41 -44.83
N ASP A 32 -16.12 -4.85 -45.74
CA ASP A 32 -15.71 -6.24 -45.83
C ASP A 32 -15.04 -6.69 -44.52
N ALA A 33 -15.73 -7.57 -43.77
CA ALA A 33 -15.28 -8.08 -42.48
C ALA A 33 -13.91 -8.78 -42.58
N ALA A 34 -13.60 -9.39 -43.72
CA ALA A 34 -12.34 -10.06 -43.95
C ALA A 34 -11.17 -9.07 -44.07
N GLU A 35 -11.39 -7.89 -44.66
CA GLU A 35 -10.37 -6.85 -44.78
C GLU A 35 -10.14 -6.13 -43.45
N VAL A 36 -11.22 -5.80 -42.72
CA VAL A 36 -11.14 -5.20 -41.38
C VAL A 36 -10.42 -6.14 -40.41
N ALA A 37 -10.75 -7.44 -40.43
CA ALA A 37 -10.04 -8.44 -39.64
C ALA A 37 -8.54 -8.44 -39.98
N ARG A 38 -8.17 -8.58 -41.26
CA ARG A 38 -6.75 -8.64 -41.65
C ARG A 38 -5.95 -7.42 -41.18
N ARG A 39 -6.53 -6.21 -41.30
CA ARG A 39 -5.91 -4.94 -40.93
C ARG A 39 -5.81 -4.74 -39.41
N ALA A 40 -6.81 -5.19 -38.66
CA ALA A 40 -6.83 -5.12 -37.19
C ALA A 40 -5.99 -6.21 -36.52
N TYR A 41 -5.95 -7.42 -37.10
CA TYR A 41 -5.16 -8.54 -36.59
C TYR A 41 -3.68 -8.45 -36.97
N ALA A 42 -3.31 -7.75 -38.06
CA ALA A 42 -1.92 -7.57 -38.49
C ALA A 42 -0.97 -6.99 -37.41
N PRO A 43 -1.32 -5.92 -36.66
CA PRO A 43 -0.45 -5.40 -35.60
C PRO A 43 -0.60 -6.13 -34.26
N ARG A 44 -1.59 -7.02 -34.09
CA ARG A 44 -1.96 -7.58 -32.78
C ARG A 44 -0.81 -8.29 -32.08
N SER A 45 -0.02 -9.08 -32.79
CA SER A 45 1.13 -9.79 -32.21
C SER A 45 2.22 -8.83 -31.73
N LYS A 46 2.47 -7.73 -32.46
CA LYS A 46 3.44 -6.69 -32.07
C LYS A 46 2.95 -5.89 -30.88
N LEU A 47 1.67 -5.51 -30.85
CA LEU A 47 1.06 -4.82 -29.72
C LEU A 47 1.05 -5.70 -28.47
N PHE A 48 0.76 -7.00 -28.62
CA PHE A 48 0.85 -7.96 -27.52
C PHE A 48 2.27 -8.11 -27.00
N ALA A 49 3.26 -8.25 -27.89
CA ALA A 49 4.67 -8.32 -27.51
C ALA A 49 5.14 -7.04 -26.81
N LEU A 50 4.72 -5.87 -27.29
CA LEU A 50 5.00 -4.58 -26.67
C LEU A 50 4.36 -4.48 -25.27
N ALA A 51 3.09 -4.85 -25.14
CA ALA A 51 2.38 -4.84 -23.86
C ALA A 51 3.02 -5.81 -22.85
N LEU A 52 3.44 -6.99 -23.32
CA LEU A 52 4.17 -7.97 -22.51
C LEU A 52 5.52 -7.41 -22.06
N ALA A 53 6.30 -6.85 -22.98
CA ALA A 53 7.58 -6.24 -22.66
C ALA A 53 7.42 -5.07 -21.67
N ALA A 54 6.45 -4.20 -21.89
CA ALA A 54 6.13 -3.11 -20.98
C ALA A 54 5.70 -3.64 -19.60
N GLY A 55 4.85 -4.66 -19.55
CA GLY A 55 4.43 -5.30 -18.30
C GLY A 55 5.59 -5.91 -17.51
N VAL A 56 6.52 -6.58 -18.19
CA VAL A 56 7.75 -7.12 -17.58
C VAL A 56 8.64 -5.98 -17.07
N ILE A 57 8.89 -4.94 -17.87
CA ILE A 57 9.71 -3.79 -17.47
C ILE A 57 9.10 -3.10 -16.25
N ILE A 58 7.80 -2.81 -16.28
CA ILE A 58 7.09 -2.18 -15.16
C ILE A 58 7.25 -3.05 -13.91
N THR A 59 6.97 -4.34 -14.00
CA THR A 59 7.08 -5.28 -12.88
C THR A 59 8.50 -5.32 -12.31
N VAL A 60 9.52 -5.40 -13.16
CA VAL A 60 10.91 -5.42 -12.72
C VAL A 60 11.28 -4.10 -12.04
N VAL A 61 10.94 -2.96 -12.65
CA VAL A 61 11.27 -1.64 -12.10
C VAL A 61 10.55 -1.38 -10.77
N THR A 62 9.29 -1.80 -10.63
CA THR A 62 8.53 -1.59 -9.40
C THR A 62 8.94 -2.53 -8.27
N LEU A 63 9.45 -3.72 -8.59
CA LEU A 63 9.92 -4.70 -7.60
C LEU A 63 11.43 -4.63 -7.32
N LEU A 64 12.21 -3.93 -8.14
CA LEU A 64 13.64 -3.72 -7.93
C LEU A 64 13.99 -3.07 -6.58
N PRO A 65 13.28 -2.03 -6.08
CA PRO A 65 13.58 -1.48 -4.78
C PRO A 65 13.14 -2.49 -3.71
N TRP A 66 14.08 -3.28 -3.21
CA TRP A 66 13.83 -4.28 -2.15
C TRP A 66 13.65 -3.55 -0.81
N PRO A 67 12.42 -3.38 -0.30
CA PRO A 67 12.16 -2.49 0.85
C PRO A 67 12.76 -3.03 2.16
N HIS A 68 13.06 -4.33 2.23
CA HIS A 68 13.64 -4.97 3.41
C HIS A 68 15.17 -4.85 3.55
N GLN A 69 15.89 -4.33 2.55
CA GLN A 69 17.37 -4.33 2.54
C GLN A 69 18.02 -2.99 2.92
N LEU A 70 17.30 -1.88 2.98
CA LEU A 70 17.90 -0.53 3.18
C LEU A 70 18.22 -0.18 4.64
N GLN A 71 18.26 -1.17 5.51
CA GLN A 71 18.40 -0.98 6.94
C GLN A 71 19.57 -1.77 7.56
N ALA A 72 20.27 -2.59 6.79
CA ALA A 72 21.51 -3.22 7.25
C ALA A 72 22.67 -2.19 7.25
N GLY A 73 22.93 -1.50 8.36
CA GLY A 73 24.13 -0.65 8.46
C GLY A 73 24.19 0.33 9.63
N ALA A 74 23.06 0.86 10.08
CA ALA A 74 23.01 1.65 11.32
C ALA A 74 22.61 0.75 12.49
N GLY A 75 23.26 0.92 13.64
CA GLY A 75 22.88 0.22 14.87
C GLY A 75 21.42 0.50 15.25
N ILE A 76 20.80 -0.43 15.96
CA ILE A 76 19.50 -0.21 16.57
C ILE A 76 19.73 0.50 17.90
N ASP A 77 19.16 1.71 18.05
CA ASP A 77 19.30 2.48 19.28
C ASP A 77 18.43 1.89 20.39
N ARG A 78 17.25 1.38 20.04
CA ARG A 78 16.31 0.79 20.99
C ARG A 78 15.39 -0.25 20.36
N VAL A 79 14.97 -1.20 21.19
CA VAL A 79 13.97 -2.21 20.84
C VAL A 79 12.70 -1.96 21.63
N VAL A 80 11.55 -1.95 20.94
CA VAL A 80 10.22 -1.86 21.54
C VAL A 80 9.45 -3.14 21.25
N GLU A 81 8.95 -3.81 22.28
CA GLU A 81 8.08 -4.97 22.12
C GLU A 81 6.64 -4.49 21.97
N ALA A 82 5.98 -4.92 20.90
CA ALA A 82 4.61 -4.57 20.58
C ALA A 82 3.78 -5.85 20.43
N THR A 83 3.01 -6.17 21.47
CA THR A 83 2.19 -7.38 21.52
C THR A 83 0.73 -7.02 21.32
N ALA A 84 0.10 -7.65 20.33
CA ALA A 84 -1.31 -7.50 20.03
C ALA A 84 -2.16 -8.50 20.81
N ARG A 85 -3.36 -8.06 21.19
CA ARG A 85 -4.49 -8.90 21.63
C ARG A 85 -5.79 -8.22 21.22
N GLN A 86 -6.87 -8.95 21.05
CA GLN A 86 -8.21 -8.39 20.82
C GLN A 86 -8.61 -7.51 22.02
N TRP A 87 -8.73 -6.19 21.94
CA TRP A 87 -8.49 -5.26 20.82
C TRP A 87 -7.60 -4.09 21.29
N SER A 88 -6.39 -4.40 21.72
CA SER A 88 -5.43 -3.48 22.32
C SER A 88 -3.99 -3.83 21.97
N TRP A 89 -3.12 -2.83 22.02
CA TRP A 89 -1.67 -3.01 21.91
C TRP A 89 -1.04 -2.89 23.30
N SER A 90 -0.12 -3.80 23.62
CA SER A 90 0.80 -3.68 24.75
C SER A 90 2.16 -3.30 24.21
N LEU A 91 2.68 -2.13 24.62
CA LEU A 91 3.99 -1.64 24.22
C LEU A 91 4.92 -1.64 25.43
N SER A 92 6.17 -2.11 25.26
CA SER A 92 7.17 -2.02 26.33
C SER A 92 7.57 -0.56 26.61
N GLU A 93 7.54 0.28 25.58
CA GLU A 93 7.69 1.73 25.66
C GLU A 93 6.79 2.41 24.63
N ASP A 94 6.35 3.61 24.95
CA ASP A 94 5.42 4.43 24.17
C ASP A 94 6.05 5.76 23.73
N ARG A 95 7.39 5.88 23.81
CA ARG A 95 8.11 7.11 23.52
C ARG A 95 9.42 6.88 22.77
N ALA A 96 9.81 7.85 21.94
CA ALA A 96 11.12 7.93 21.31
C ALA A 96 11.55 9.39 21.13
N GLN A 97 12.77 9.61 20.65
CA GLN A 97 13.28 10.90 20.22
C GLN A 97 13.50 10.92 18.71
N VAL A 98 13.42 12.10 18.10
CA VAL A 98 13.75 12.29 16.68
C VAL A 98 15.18 11.82 16.40
N GLY A 99 15.35 11.03 15.34
CA GLY A 99 16.62 10.46 14.93
C GLY A 99 16.93 9.10 15.55
N GLU A 100 16.21 8.67 16.61
CA GLU A 100 16.38 7.33 17.16
C GLU A 100 15.86 6.28 16.16
N ARG A 101 16.67 5.24 15.98
CA ARG A 101 16.33 4.06 15.20
C ARG A 101 15.76 2.98 16.10
N ILE A 102 14.45 2.80 16.01
CA ILE A 102 13.69 1.87 16.82
C ILE A 102 13.43 0.58 16.05
N GLU A 103 13.66 -0.58 16.68
CA GLU A 103 13.15 -1.87 16.21
C GLU A 103 11.90 -2.26 17.02
N PHE A 104 10.75 -2.27 16.36
CA PHE A 104 9.53 -2.86 16.88
C PHE A 104 9.56 -4.38 16.67
N LYS A 105 9.55 -5.13 17.77
CA LYS A 105 9.30 -6.58 17.78
C LYS A 105 7.80 -6.80 17.93
N VAL A 106 7.14 -7.10 16.82
CA VAL A 106 5.68 -7.17 16.73
C VAL A 106 5.22 -8.63 16.78
N SER A 107 4.33 -8.96 17.70
CA SER A 107 3.71 -10.31 17.80
C SER A 107 2.26 -10.23 18.25
N SER A 108 1.57 -11.37 18.31
CA SER A 108 0.21 -11.47 18.82
C SER A 108 0.04 -12.63 19.80
N GLU A 109 -0.84 -12.45 20.78
CA GLU A 109 -1.23 -13.50 21.74
C GLU A 109 -2.43 -14.34 21.28
N ASP A 110 -3.19 -13.90 20.29
CA ASP A 110 -4.47 -14.53 19.91
C ASP A 110 -4.64 -14.79 18.41
N VAL A 111 -4.95 -13.75 17.63
CA VAL A 111 -5.22 -13.81 16.19
C VAL A 111 -4.25 -12.91 15.43
N ASN A 112 -4.33 -12.90 14.09
CA ASN A 112 -3.54 -11.95 13.32
C ASN A 112 -4.07 -10.52 13.52
N HIS A 113 -3.15 -9.57 13.68
CA HIS A 113 -3.40 -8.14 13.65
C HIS A 113 -2.44 -7.48 12.65
N GLY A 114 -2.71 -6.23 12.25
CA GLY A 114 -1.84 -5.45 11.39
C GLY A 114 -1.30 -4.27 12.18
N PHE A 115 -0.02 -4.26 12.54
CA PHE A 115 0.61 -3.12 13.19
C PHE A 115 0.90 -2.06 12.12
N ALA A 116 0.20 -0.93 12.18
CA ALA A 116 0.41 0.17 11.26
C ALA A 116 0.70 1.47 12.01
N LEU A 117 1.85 2.07 11.72
CA LEU A 117 2.32 3.31 12.32
C LEU A 117 1.96 4.49 11.42
N TYR A 118 1.15 5.40 11.94
CA TYR A 118 0.73 6.63 11.29
C TYR A 118 1.44 7.83 11.94
N ASP A 119 1.87 8.78 11.13
CA ASP A 119 2.47 10.03 11.59
C ASP A 119 1.42 11.01 12.15
N PRO A 120 1.84 12.17 12.70
CA PRO A 120 0.91 13.18 13.21
C PRO A 120 -0.06 13.74 12.15
N ASP A 121 0.27 13.63 10.86
CA ASP A 121 -0.56 14.04 9.73
C ASP A 121 -1.47 12.89 9.23
N MET A 122 -1.56 11.79 9.99
CA MET A 122 -2.30 10.57 9.69
C MET A 122 -1.92 9.95 8.34
N GLN A 123 -0.65 10.06 7.94
CA GLN A 123 -0.10 9.31 6.82
C GLN A 123 0.51 8.02 7.32
N LEU A 124 0.25 6.92 6.60
CA LEU A 124 0.85 5.63 6.89
C LEU A 124 2.36 5.71 6.63
N VAL A 125 3.15 5.51 7.68
CA VAL A 125 4.62 5.54 7.61
C VAL A 125 5.17 4.16 7.29
N THR A 126 4.68 3.16 8.02
CA THR A 126 5.11 1.77 7.86
C THR A 126 4.12 0.83 8.52
N GLN A 127 4.17 -0.45 8.15
CA GLN A 127 3.32 -1.49 8.73
C GLN A 127 4.00 -2.86 8.70
N ILE A 128 3.55 -3.74 9.58
CA ILE A 128 3.93 -5.15 9.60
C ILE A 128 2.82 -6.00 10.26
N GLN A 129 2.73 -7.28 9.92
CA GLN A 129 1.76 -8.18 10.57
C GLN A 129 2.19 -8.50 12.01
N ALA A 130 1.23 -8.63 12.91
CA ALA A 130 1.38 -9.21 14.23
C ALA A 130 0.75 -10.61 14.21
N MET A 131 1.55 -11.66 14.39
CA MET A 131 1.09 -13.05 14.21
C MET A 131 1.32 -13.87 15.48
N PRO A 132 0.40 -14.78 15.85
CA PRO A 132 0.62 -15.71 16.93
C PRO A 132 1.82 -16.63 16.66
N GLY A 133 2.69 -16.79 17.65
CA GLY A 133 3.85 -17.69 17.57
C GLY A 133 4.99 -17.20 16.69
N TYR A 134 4.93 -15.98 16.16
CA TYR A 134 6.00 -15.40 15.34
C TYR A 134 6.27 -13.94 15.69
N ILE A 135 7.54 -13.56 15.79
CA ILE A 135 7.95 -12.18 16.06
C ILE A 135 8.45 -11.55 14.76
N ASN A 136 7.67 -10.62 14.23
CA ASN A 136 8.07 -9.78 13.12
C ASN A 136 8.94 -8.61 13.62
N ARG A 137 9.92 -8.19 12.81
CA ARG A 137 10.81 -7.06 13.13
C ARG A 137 10.56 -5.93 12.16
N LEU A 138 10.16 -4.79 12.69
CA LEU A 138 9.95 -3.57 11.93
C LEU A 138 10.90 -2.50 12.47
N GLN A 139 11.82 -2.02 11.63
CA GLN A 139 12.73 -0.96 12.02
C GLN A 139 12.29 0.37 11.40
N HIS A 140 12.30 1.43 12.20
CA HIS A 140 11.92 2.77 11.76
C HIS A 140 12.75 3.84 12.47
N THR A 141 13.09 4.90 11.75
CA THR A 141 13.75 6.08 12.30
C THR A 141 12.78 7.25 12.21
N PHE A 142 12.48 7.85 13.36
CA PHE A 142 11.52 8.94 13.43
C PHE A 142 12.16 10.26 13.01
N GLU A 143 11.61 10.91 11.98
CA GLU A 143 12.18 12.15 11.42
C GLU A 143 11.53 13.42 11.97
N LYS A 144 10.34 13.31 12.58
CA LYS A 144 9.56 14.45 13.07
C LYS A 144 9.04 14.17 14.48
N PRO A 145 9.00 15.18 15.37
CA PRO A 145 8.35 15.03 16.65
C PRO A 145 6.83 15.05 16.49
N GLY A 146 6.12 14.47 17.45
CA GLY A 146 4.65 14.46 17.50
C GLY A 146 4.08 13.15 18.04
N GLU A 147 2.75 13.09 18.08
CA GLU A 147 2.03 11.87 18.45
C GLU A 147 1.82 11.01 17.20
N TYR A 148 2.45 9.85 17.19
CA TYR A 148 2.22 8.82 16.19
C TYR A 148 1.09 7.91 16.67
N ARG A 149 0.27 7.43 15.74
CA ARG A 149 -0.82 6.49 16.04
C ARG A 149 -0.49 5.10 15.51
N ILE A 150 -0.67 4.10 16.37
CA ILE A 150 -0.66 2.70 15.96
C ILE A 150 -2.11 2.29 15.76
N LEU A 151 -2.44 1.85 14.54
CA LEU A 151 -3.77 1.36 14.15
C LEU A 151 -3.70 -0.11 13.76
N CYS A 152 -4.80 -0.84 13.96
CA CYS A 152 -4.95 -2.20 13.45
C CYS A 152 -5.46 -2.19 11.99
N LEU A 153 -4.70 -2.76 11.05
CA LEU A 153 -5.10 -2.86 9.63
C LEU A 153 -5.47 -4.28 9.16
N GLU A 154 -5.48 -5.25 10.07
CA GLU A 154 -5.93 -6.62 9.80
C GLU A 154 -7.20 -6.89 10.60
N TYR A 155 -8.26 -7.39 9.96
CA TYR A 155 -9.52 -7.64 10.66
C TYR A 155 -9.33 -8.66 11.78
N CYS A 156 -9.45 -8.18 13.02
CA CYS A 156 -9.19 -8.96 14.22
C CYS A 156 -10.44 -9.09 15.13
N GLY A 157 -11.65 -8.94 14.58
CA GLY A 157 -12.91 -9.14 15.30
C GLY A 157 -13.71 -7.85 15.54
N LEU A 158 -14.68 -7.92 16.47
CA LEU A 158 -15.76 -6.94 16.61
C LEU A 158 -15.29 -5.50 16.87
N ALA A 159 -14.29 -5.29 17.72
CA ALA A 159 -13.76 -3.97 18.02
C ALA A 159 -12.48 -3.62 17.23
N HIS A 160 -12.25 -4.28 16.09
CA HIS A 160 -11.09 -4.05 15.21
C HIS A 160 -10.87 -2.55 14.91
N HIS A 161 -11.93 -1.83 14.57
CA HIS A 161 -11.87 -0.40 14.23
C HIS A 161 -11.46 0.51 15.40
N ALA A 162 -11.61 0.05 16.64
CA ALA A 162 -11.27 0.80 17.85
C ALA A 162 -9.88 0.47 18.39
N MET A 163 -9.19 -0.52 17.80
CA MET A 163 -7.89 -0.99 18.26
C MET A 163 -6.77 0.00 17.86
N THR A 164 -6.44 0.89 18.79
CA THR A 164 -5.40 1.90 18.59
C THR A 164 -4.50 2.06 19.82
N ALA A 165 -3.26 2.52 19.60
CA ALA A 165 -2.38 3.03 20.63
C ALA A 165 -1.67 4.31 20.15
N SER A 166 -1.09 5.06 21.06
CA SER A 166 -0.30 6.26 20.77
C SER A 166 1.17 6.01 21.08
N PHE A 167 2.05 6.64 20.31
CA PHE A 167 3.50 6.58 20.48
C PHE A 167 4.07 7.99 20.31
N THR A 168 4.70 8.52 21.35
CA THR A 168 5.11 9.93 21.42
C THR A 168 6.56 10.10 20.98
N VAL A 169 6.81 10.95 19.99
CA VAL A 169 8.16 11.29 19.57
C VAL A 169 8.48 12.72 20.02
N SER A 170 9.46 12.84 20.90
CA SER A 170 9.96 14.13 21.37
C SER A 170 11.06 14.67 20.45
N PRO A 171 11.27 16.00 20.40
CA PRO A 171 12.49 16.57 19.84
C PRO A 171 13.74 15.98 20.51
N ASN A 172 14.85 15.93 19.77
CA ASN A 172 16.19 15.61 20.28
C ASN A 172 16.82 16.86 20.91
#